data_AF-A0A6G6SLU6-F1
#
_entry.id   AF-A0A6G6SLU6-F1
#
_cell.length_a   1.000
_cell.length_b   1.000
_cell.length_c   1.000
_cell.angle_alpha   90.00
_cell.angle_beta   90.00
_cell.angle_gamma   90.00
#
_symmetry.space_group_name_H-M   'P 1'
#
loop_
_entity.id
_entity.type
_entity.pdbx_description
1 polymer ?
#
loop_
_entity_poly.entity_id
_entity_poly.type
_entity_poly.pdbx_seq_one_letter_code
_entity_poly.pdbx_strand_id
1 'polypeptide(L)'
;MLRTFILFTFLGYQSIALSSNSSDNFSLGLISNKEEGLILYTDKPTLAEQLIYTCFNDPTNKNNNQCLLLQGKDFNITDKYNVVYDSVDDKITYTYLYNKKPTQLVDFMDELSMSVIYPNNPNQENSIKITGALNHSEIIFDHQKINITNCYSSEGIHIFNKDDISKYHLYYYLGFDVISDCPDKLFEE
;
A
#
# COMPACT_ATOMS: atom_id res chain seq x y z
N MET A 1 -36.39 16.36 -51.78
CA MET A 1 -35.78 16.96 -50.57
C MET A 1 -34.93 15.89 -49.90
N LEU A 2 -33.62 15.95 -50.12
CA LEU A 2 -32.64 14.98 -49.66
C LEU A 2 -32.14 15.44 -48.27
N ARG A 3 -32.43 14.67 -47.21
CA ARG A 3 -31.93 14.96 -45.86
C ARG A 3 -30.66 14.15 -45.62
N THR A 4 -29.52 14.84 -45.68
CA THR A 4 -28.19 14.33 -45.33
C THR A 4 -28.10 14.20 -43.81
N PHE A 5 -27.98 12.98 -43.29
CA PHE A 5 -27.58 12.74 -41.90
C PHE A 5 -26.05 12.65 -41.86
N ILE A 6 -25.40 13.69 -41.34
CA ILE A 6 -23.97 13.66 -41.03
C ILE A 6 -23.86 13.13 -39.60
N LEU A 7 -23.46 11.86 -39.47
CA LEU A 7 -23.15 11.24 -38.19
C LEU A 7 -21.72 11.66 -37.80
N PHE A 8 -21.59 12.57 -36.85
CA PHE A 8 -20.31 12.93 -36.24
C PHE A 8 -19.86 11.78 -35.33
N THR A 9 -18.93 10.95 -35.82
CA THR A 9 -18.20 10.00 -34.97
C THR A 9 -17.17 10.78 -34.14
N PHE A 10 -17.55 11.15 -32.92
CA PHE A 10 -16.61 11.56 -31.88
C PHE A 10 -15.78 10.35 -31.48
N LEU A 11 -14.67 10.13 -32.21
CA LEU A 11 -13.56 9.30 -31.74
C LEU A 11 -12.91 10.06 -30.58
N GLY A 12 -13.48 9.88 -29.39
CA GLY A 12 -12.83 10.23 -28.14
C GLY A 12 -11.58 9.36 -28.01
N TYR A 13 -10.45 9.90 -28.46
CA TYR A 13 -9.14 9.44 -28.00
C TYR A 13 -9.15 9.61 -26.49
N GLN A 14 -9.42 8.53 -25.76
CA GLN A 14 -9.01 8.47 -24.37
C GLN A 14 -7.49 8.43 -24.39
N SER A 15 -6.90 9.61 -24.19
CA SER A 15 -5.51 9.73 -23.82
C SER A 15 -5.35 8.93 -22.53
N ILE A 16 -4.86 7.70 -22.64
CA ILE A 16 -4.31 6.98 -21.50
C ILE A 16 -3.13 7.83 -21.07
N ALA A 17 -3.34 8.67 -20.06
CA ALA A 17 -2.28 9.33 -19.36
C ALA A 17 -1.46 8.23 -18.69
N LEU A 18 -0.48 7.70 -19.42
CA LEU A 18 0.65 7.01 -18.83
C LEU A 18 1.38 8.08 -18.02
N SER A 19 1.00 8.19 -16.74
CA SER A 19 1.81 8.86 -15.73
C SER A 19 3.15 8.13 -15.69
N SER A 20 4.11 8.66 -16.45
CA SER A 20 5.50 8.27 -16.38
C SER A 20 6.13 9.01 -15.21
N ASN A 21 5.92 8.50 -14.00
CA ASN A 21 6.78 8.85 -12.88
C ASN A 21 7.84 7.76 -12.74
N SER A 22 9.08 8.24 -12.64
CA SER A 22 10.34 7.51 -12.44
C SER A 22 10.16 6.21 -11.67
N SER A 23 10.89 5.16 -12.06
CA SER A 23 10.94 3.84 -11.42
C SER A 23 10.81 3.88 -9.89
N ASP A 24 9.58 3.86 -9.40
CA ASP A 24 9.32 3.66 -7.99
C ASP A 24 9.70 2.22 -7.70
N ASN A 25 10.83 2.12 -7.05
CA ASN A 25 11.62 0.91 -6.87
C ASN A 25 10.89 -0.11 -5.95
N PHE A 26 9.89 0.36 -5.22
CA PHE A 26 8.91 -0.42 -4.46
C PHE A 26 7.60 0.35 -4.32
N SER A 27 6.56 -0.29 -3.79
CA SER A 27 5.29 0.30 -3.42
C SER A 27 4.98 0.00 -1.95
N LEU A 28 4.12 0.81 -1.33
CA LEU A 28 3.71 0.59 0.05
C LEU A 28 2.48 -0.30 0.10
N GLY A 29 2.34 -1.01 1.21
CA GLY A 29 1.13 -1.73 1.54
C GLY A 29 0.83 -1.68 3.03
N LEU A 30 -0.40 -2.00 3.36
CA LEU A 30 -0.89 -2.20 4.71
C LEU A 30 -1.37 -3.62 4.83
N ILE A 31 -0.85 -4.36 5.79
CA ILE A 31 -1.26 -5.74 6.02
C ILE A 31 -1.94 -5.86 7.37
N SER A 32 -3.03 -6.60 7.42
CA SER A 32 -3.71 -6.95 8.66
C SER A 32 -3.96 -8.44 8.72
N ASN A 33 -3.74 -9.04 9.87
CA ASN A 33 -4.10 -10.43 10.10
C ASN A 33 -5.54 -10.52 10.59
N LYS A 34 -6.43 -11.08 9.77
CA LYS A 34 -7.86 -11.27 10.07
C LYS A 34 -8.17 -12.76 10.22
N GLU A 35 -9.39 -13.09 10.65
CA GLU A 35 -9.80 -14.48 10.92
C GLU A 35 -9.67 -15.37 9.67
N GLU A 36 -9.92 -14.78 8.51
CA GLU A 36 -9.82 -15.45 7.21
C GLU A 36 -8.38 -15.57 6.70
N GLY A 37 -7.43 -14.81 7.26
CA GLY A 37 -6.02 -14.77 6.87
C GLY A 37 -5.48 -13.35 6.78
N LEU A 38 -4.29 -13.22 6.17
CA LEU A 38 -3.67 -11.91 5.93
C LEU A 38 -4.38 -11.17 4.80
N ILE A 39 -4.80 -9.95 5.09
CA ILE A 39 -5.36 -8.99 4.13
C ILE A 39 -4.31 -7.92 3.86
N LEU A 40 -3.99 -7.68 2.58
CA LEU A 40 -3.06 -6.65 2.13
C LEU A 40 -3.83 -5.58 1.34
N TYR A 41 -3.65 -4.32 1.71
CA TYR A 41 -4.15 -3.14 1.02
C TYR A 41 -2.98 -2.40 0.38
N THR A 42 -3.08 -2.03 -0.89
CA THR A 42 -2.00 -1.35 -1.62
C THR A 42 -2.54 -0.65 -2.86
N ASP A 43 -1.84 0.37 -3.36
CA ASP A 43 -2.08 0.97 -4.67
C ASP A 43 -1.50 0.13 -5.83
N LYS A 44 -0.85 -1.01 -5.54
CA LYS A 44 -0.29 -1.91 -6.56
C LYS A 44 -1.36 -2.81 -7.21
N PRO A 45 -1.58 -2.72 -8.54
CA PRO A 45 -2.61 -3.49 -9.23
C PRO A 45 -2.24 -4.96 -9.49
N THR A 46 -0.97 -5.35 -9.32
CA THR A 46 -0.51 -6.73 -9.54
C THR A 46 0.64 -7.10 -8.61
N LEU A 47 0.57 -8.32 -8.06
CA LEU A 47 1.54 -8.85 -7.11
C LEU A 47 2.30 -10.08 -7.62
N ALA A 48 1.95 -10.68 -8.77
CA ALA A 48 2.45 -12.01 -9.16
C ALA A 48 3.99 -12.14 -9.18
N GLU A 49 4.69 -11.06 -9.53
CA GLU A 49 6.16 -10.99 -9.62
C GLU A 49 6.80 -10.18 -8.49
N GLN A 50 6.04 -9.92 -7.42
CA GLN A 50 6.47 -9.08 -6.31
C GLN A 50 6.79 -9.94 -5.08
N LEU A 51 7.66 -9.40 -4.23
CA LEU A 51 7.88 -9.82 -2.86
C LEU A 51 7.22 -8.79 -1.93
N ILE A 52 6.65 -9.26 -0.84
CA ILE A 52 6.02 -8.42 0.19
C ILE A 52 6.75 -8.68 1.49
N TYR A 53 7.42 -7.67 2.01
CA TYR A 53 8.08 -7.71 3.31
C TYR A 53 7.25 -6.94 4.33
N THR A 54 6.94 -7.58 5.46
CA THR A 54 6.13 -6.99 6.52
C THR A 54 6.63 -7.45 7.88
N CYS A 55 6.40 -6.66 8.92
CA CYS A 55 6.80 -6.98 10.29
C CYS A 55 5.70 -6.63 11.27
N PHE A 56 5.28 -7.58 12.10
CA PHE A 56 4.34 -7.33 13.19
C PHE A 56 5.10 -7.08 14.49
N ASN A 57 4.54 -6.20 15.33
CA ASN A 57 5.10 -5.90 16.64
C ASN A 57 4.84 -7.07 17.58
N ASP A 58 5.88 -7.80 18.00
CA ASP A 58 5.72 -8.80 19.04
C ASP A 58 5.34 -8.14 20.38
N PRO A 59 4.09 -8.30 20.86
CA PRO A 59 3.64 -7.63 22.09
C PRO A 59 4.37 -8.19 23.32
N THR A 60 4.96 -9.39 23.22
CA THR A 60 5.69 -10.06 24.29
C THR A 60 7.19 -9.76 24.26
N ASN A 61 7.74 -9.36 23.10
CA ASN A 61 9.13 -8.97 22.95
C ASN A 61 9.30 -7.77 22.01
N LYS A 62 9.21 -6.56 22.58
CA LYS A 62 9.37 -5.29 21.85
C LYS A 62 10.70 -5.11 21.09
N ASN A 63 11.68 -5.99 21.31
CA ASN A 63 12.97 -5.95 20.62
C ASN A 63 13.03 -6.93 19.44
N ASN A 64 11.98 -7.72 19.18
CA ASN A 64 11.98 -8.75 18.16
C ASN A 64 10.70 -8.70 17.34
N ASN A 65 10.70 -7.91 16.27
CA ASN A 65 9.58 -7.90 15.33
C ASN A 65 9.47 -9.25 14.63
N GLN A 66 8.25 -9.75 14.46
CA GLN A 66 8.02 -10.95 13.68
C GLN A 66 7.83 -10.56 12.22
N CYS A 67 8.90 -10.71 11.44
CA CYS A 67 8.93 -10.31 10.04
C CYS A 67 8.68 -11.49 9.10
N LEU A 68 7.92 -11.23 8.05
CA LEU A 68 7.58 -12.18 7.00
C LEU A 68 8.00 -11.64 5.65
N LEU A 69 8.56 -12.55 4.84
CA LEU A 69 8.77 -12.34 3.42
C LEU A 69 7.77 -13.22 2.67
N LEU A 70 6.76 -12.59 2.06
CA LEU A 70 5.66 -13.24 1.37
C LEU A 70 5.84 -13.12 -0.14
N GLN A 71 5.37 -14.13 -0.87
CA GLN A 71 5.40 -14.13 -2.34
C GLN A 71 4.08 -13.54 -2.85
N GLY A 72 4.15 -12.55 -3.74
CA GLY A 72 2.94 -11.89 -4.22
C GLY A 72 2.02 -12.77 -5.06
N LYS A 73 2.55 -13.82 -5.71
CA LYS A 73 1.73 -14.86 -6.39
C LYS A 73 0.81 -15.65 -5.45
N ASP A 74 1.05 -15.60 -4.14
CA ASP A 74 0.23 -16.30 -3.14
C ASP A 74 -0.93 -15.42 -2.66
N PHE A 75 -1.07 -14.20 -3.19
CA PHE A 75 -2.19 -13.28 -2.92
C PHE A 75 -3.21 -13.32 -4.05
N ASN A 76 -4.49 -13.36 -3.70
CA ASN A 76 -5.60 -13.18 -4.63
C ASN A 76 -6.29 -11.85 -4.36
N ILE A 77 -6.62 -11.12 -5.42
CA ILE A 77 -7.46 -9.93 -5.29
C ILE A 77 -8.81 -10.32 -4.68
N THR A 78 -9.33 -9.47 -3.79
CA THR A 78 -10.61 -9.67 -3.13
C THR A 78 -11.36 -8.36 -3.03
N ASP A 79 -12.69 -8.45 -3.00
CA ASP A 79 -13.62 -7.36 -2.70
C ASP A 79 -14.01 -7.31 -1.22
N LYS A 80 -13.52 -8.27 -0.42
CA LYS A 80 -13.75 -8.29 1.02
C LYS A 80 -12.97 -7.18 1.70
N TYR A 81 -13.59 -6.56 2.71
CA TYR A 81 -13.00 -5.47 3.49
C TYR A 81 -12.54 -4.28 2.63
N ASN A 82 -13.13 -4.11 1.44
CA ASN A 82 -12.77 -3.03 0.52
C ASN A 82 -12.70 -1.70 1.24
N VAL A 83 -11.54 -1.06 1.12
CA VAL A 83 -11.29 0.27 1.64
C VAL A 83 -11.43 1.26 0.50
N VAL A 84 -12.09 2.37 0.84
CA VAL A 84 -12.54 3.45 -0.02
C VAL A 84 -11.37 4.06 -0.81
N TYR A 85 -11.72 4.66 -1.95
CA TYR A 85 -10.88 5.51 -2.80
C TYR A 85 -9.98 6.44 -1.97
N ASP A 86 -8.68 6.51 -2.31
CA ASP A 86 -7.79 7.54 -1.78
C ASP A 86 -8.14 8.86 -2.47
N SER A 87 -8.92 9.70 -1.79
CA SER A 87 -9.36 10.99 -2.32
C SER A 87 -8.25 12.03 -2.41
N VAL A 88 -7.09 11.79 -1.79
CA VAL A 88 -5.97 12.75 -1.80
C VAL A 88 -5.11 12.59 -3.05
N ASP A 89 -4.89 11.35 -3.50
CA ASP A 89 -4.02 11.07 -4.65
C ASP A 89 -4.76 10.54 -5.90
N ASP A 90 -6.09 10.48 -5.88
CA ASP A 90 -6.93 9.86 -6.93
C ASP A 90 -6.54 8.38 -7.22
N LYS A 91 -5.83 7.73 -6.29
CA LYS A 91 -5.29 6.37 -6.45
C LYS A 91 -6.34 5.31 -6.08
N ILE A 92 -6.37 4.26 -6.90
CA ILE A 92 -7.16 3.07 -6.61
C ILE A 92 -6.38 2.18 -5.65
N THR A 93 -6.95 1.96 -4.47
CA THR A 93 -6.46 0.95 -3.52
C THR A 93 -7.07 -0.42 -3.85
N TYR A 94 -6.23 -1.44 -3.90
CA TYR A 94 -6.56 -2.83 -4.13
C TYR A 94 -6.45 -3.62 -2.84
N THR A 95 -7.39 -4.54 -2.62
CA THR A 95 -7.38 -5.46 -1.48
C THR A 95 -7.02 -6.87 -1.96
N TYR A 96 -6.13 -7.53 -1.22
CA TYR A 96 -5.69 -8.89 -1.51
C TYR A 96 -5.79 -9.78 -0.27
N LEU A 97 -6.22 -11.02 -0.46
CA LEU A 97 -6.21 -12.07 0.55
C LEU A 97 -5.03 -13.02 0.29
N TYR A 98 -4.23 -13.27 1.32
CA TYR A 98 -3.16 -14.26 1.27
C TYR A 98 -3.74 -15.67 1.38
N ASN A 99 -3.49 -16.51 0.38
CA ASN A 99 -4.14 -17.82 0.26
C ASN A 99 -3.49 -18.93 1.11
N LYS A 100 -2.45 -18.60 1.89
CA LYS A 100 -1.77 -19.54 2.77
C LYS A 100 -2.02 -19.13 4.21
N LYS A 101 -2.45 -20.06 5.07
CA LYS A 101 -2.61 -19.78 6.50
C LYS A 101 -1.23 -19.56 7.13
N PRO A 102 -0.91 -18.36 7.64
CA PRO A 102 0.32 -18.14 8.37
C PRO A 102 0.10 -18.65 9.80
N THR A 103 0.54 -19.86 10.08
CA THR A 103 0.41 -20.49 11.40
C THR A 103 1.16 -19.74 12.51
N GLN A 104 2.08 -18.84 12.15
CA GLN A 104 2.91 -18.07 13.08
C GLN A 104 2.27 -16.73 13.49
N LEU A 105 1.11 -16.36 12.95
CA LEU A 105 0.55 -15.01 13.15
C LEU A 105 -0.68 -14.94 14.05
N VAL A 106 -1.08 -16.04 14.68
CA VAL A 106 -2.32 -16.12 15.48
C VAL A 106 -2.41 -15.02 16.55
N ASP A 107 -1.27 -14.60 17.10
CA ASP A 107 -1.20 -13.59 18.17
C ASP A 107 -1.33 -12.13 17.67
N PHE A 108 -1.35 -11.89 16.35
CA PHE A 108 -1.41 -10.55 15.73
C PHE A 108 -2.76 -10.26 15.07
N MET A 109 -3.80 -10.99 15.49
CA MET A 109 -5.16 -10.76 15.02
C MET A 109 -5.56 -9.29 15.18
N ASP A 110 -6.11 -8.72 14.11
CA ASP A 110 -6.51 -7.32 13.97
C ASP A 110 -5.40 -6.27 14.04
N GLU A 111 -4.14 -6.67 14.23
CA GLU A 111 -3.02 -5.75 14.09
C GLU A 111 -2.91 -5.30 12.63
N LEU A 112 -2.60 -4.01 12.45
CA LEU A 112 -2.31 -3.41 11.16
C LEU A 112 -0.81 -3.08 11.14
N SER A 113 -0.13 -3.48 10.07
CA SER A 113 1.29 -3.22 9.89
C SER A 113 1.60 -2.73 8.48
N MET A 114 2.65 -1.93 8.37
CA MET A 114 3.18 -1.50 7.08
C MET A 114 3.89 -2.66 6.38
N SER A 115 3.79 -2.69 5.06
CA SER A 115 4.48 -3.63 4.19
C SER A 115 5.18 -2.90 3.06
N VAL A 116 6.29 -3.47 2.59
CA VAL A 116 7.04 -2.99 1.42
C VAL A 116 6.90 -4.03 0.32
N ILE A 117 6.43 -3.58 -0.85
CA ILE A 117 6.14 -4.43 -2.01
C ILE A 117 7.16 -4.09 -3.10
N TYR A 118 7.97 -5.06 -3.53
CA TYR A 118 9.05 -4.79 -4.47
C TYR A 118 9.24 -5.94 -5.46
N PRO A 119 9.85 -5.69 -6.63
CA PRO A 119 10.07 -6.74 -7.62
C PRO A 119 10.89 -7.89 -7.06
N ASN A 120 10.51 -9.13 -7.40
CA ASN A 120 11.32 -10.30 -7.13
C ASN A 120 12.51 -10.36 -8.10
N ASN A 121 13.50 -9.50 -7.88
CA ASN A 121 14.74 -9.46 -8.66
C ASN A 121 15.89 -10.06 -7.85
N PRO A 122 16.38 -11.27 -8.18
CA PRO A 122 17.44 -11.93 -7.43
C PRO A 122 18.80 -11.21 -7.55
N ASN A 123 18.97 -10.32 -8.53
CA ASN A 123 20.21 -9.56 -8.72
C ASN A 123 20.23 -8.24 -7.94
N GLN A 124 19.19 -7.95 -7.15
CA GLN A 124 19.05 -6.71 -6.41
C GLN A 124 19.17 -6.99 -4.91
N GLU A 125 20.28 -6.54 -4.30
CA GLU A 125 20.47 -6.61 -2.85
C GLU A 125 19.63 -5.53 -2.17
N ASN A 126 18.48 -5.93 -1.61
CA ASN A 126 17.56 -5.04 -0.89
C ASN A 126 17.64 -5.33 0.61
N SER A 127 17.70 -4.27 1.43
CA SER A 127 17.70 -4.37 2.89
C SER A 127 16.53 -3.57 3.45
N ILE A 128 15.50 -4.27 3.94
CA ILE A 128 14.28 -3.62 4.44
C ILE A 128 14.26 -3.74 5.96
N LYS A 129 14.10 -2.61 6.65
CA LYS A 129 14.04 -2.57 8.12
C LYS A 129 12.79 -1.83 8.59
N ILE A 130 11.77 -2.60 8.96
CA ILE A 130 10.53 -2.06 9.53
C ILE A 130 10.67 -2.04 11.05
N THR A 131 10.54 -0.87 11.68
CA THR A 131 10.69 -0.67 13.12
C THR A 131 9.38 -0.21 13.75
N GLY A 132 8.52 -1.14 14.14
CA GLY A 132 7.23 -0.80 14.75
C GLY A 132 6.05 -1.13 13.83
N ALA A 133 4.92 -1.49 14.42
CA ALA A 133 3.66 -1.76 13.73
C ALA A 133 2.97 -0.45 13.33
N LEU A 134 3.52 0.22 12.32
CA LEU A 134 3.08 1.50 11.69
C LEU A 134 3.93 2.72 12.05
N ASN A 135 4.46 2.83 13.26
CA ASN A 135 5.14 4.05 13.70
C ASN A 135 6.65 4.06 13.34
N HIS A 136 6.93 4.55 12.13
CA HIS A 136 8.25 4.74 11.50
C HIS A 136 8.92 3.47 10.95
N SER A 137 9.20 3.48 9.65
CA SER A 137 9.96 2.44 8.97
C SER A 137 11.11 3.03 8.18
N GLU A 138 12.25 2.34 8.21
CA GLU A 138 13.44 2.71 7.45
C GLU A 138 13.63 1.71 6.31
N ILE A 139 13.41 2.16 5.08
CA ILE A 139 13.56 1.31 3.90
C ILE A 139 14.89 1.66 3.25
N ILE A 140 15.79 0.69 3.11
CA ILE A 140 17.04 0.84 2.34
C ILE A 140 16.90 0.03 1.05
N PHE A 141 16.58 0.71 -0.03
CA PHE A 141 16.36 0.08 -1.32
C PHE A 141 17.32 0.65 -2.36
N ASP A 142 18.10 -0.22 -3.01
CA ASP A 142 19.12 0.18 -3.99
C ASP A 142 20.01 1.35 -3.50
N HIS A 143 20.56 1.21 -2.30
CA HIS A 143 21.40 2.21 -1.62
C HIS A 143 20.72 3.54 -1.26
N GLN A 144 19.42 3.70 -1.56
CA GLN A 144 18.63 4.85 -1.14
C GLN A 144 17.93 4.53 0.18
N LYS A 145 18.10 5.43 1.15
CA LYS A 145 17.38 5.38 2.41
C LYS A 145 16.10 6.22 2.29
N ILE A 146 14.97 5.61 2.61
CA ILE A 146 13.64 6.23 2.58
C ILE A 146 13.01 6.06 3.96
N ASN A 147 12.57 7.17 4.55
CA ASN A 147 11.95 7.18 5.87
C ASN A 147 10.42 7.24 5.70
N ILE A 148 9.76 6.11 5.94
CA ILE A 148 8.30 6.06 5.91
C ILE A 148 7.76 6.31 7.31
N THR A 149 6.72 7.13 7.41
CA THR A 149 5.99 7.37 8.64
C THR A 149 4.50 7.31 8.35
N ASN A 150 3.70 7.32 9.42
CA ASN A 150 2.26 7.42 9.35
C ASN A 150 1.75 8.61 10.16
N CYS A 151 0.51 9.01 9.87
CA CYS A 151 -0.31 9.88 10.70
C CYS A 151 -1.78 9.48 10.53
N TYR A 152 -2.62 9.84 11.50
CA TYR A 152 -4.06 9.71 11.45
C TYR A 152 -4.65 11.03 10.96
N SER A 153 -5.43 10.95 9.88
CA SER A 153 -6.39 11.99 9.51
C SER A 153 -7.67 11.84 10.33
N SER A 154 -8.69 12.67 10.09
CA SER A 154 -9.99 12.50 10.73
C SER A 154 -10.66 11.17 10.40
N GLU A 155 -10.37 10.56 9.24
CA GLU A 155 -11.12 9.44 8.70
C GLU A 155 -10.28 8.19 8.40
N GLY A 156 -8.95 8.29 8.50
CA GLY A 156 -8.04 7.27 7.99
C GLY A 156 -6.59 7.48 8.38
N ILE A 157 -5.73 6.59 7.90
CA ILE A 157 -4.29 6.61 8.13
C ILE A 157 -3.60 6.99 6.83
N HIS A 158 -2.75 8.02 6.86
CA HIS A 158 -1.79 8.28 5.79
C HIS A 158 -0.49 7.59 6.13
N ILE A 159 0.10 6.92 5.15
CA ILE A 159 1.46 6.37 5.22
C ILE A 159 2.24 7.04 4.11
N PHE A 160 3.31 7.73 4.45
CA PHE A 160 4.01 8.59 3.51
C PHE A 160 5.51 8.63 3.78
N ASN A 161 6.28 8.98 2.74
CA ASN A 161 7.67 9.34 2.89
C ASN A 161 7.81 10.68 3.60
N LYS A 162 8.44 10.67 4.77
CA LYS A 162 8.66 11.85 5.61
C LYS A 162 9.53 12.91 4.94
N ASP A 163 10.46 12.47 4.08
CA ASP A 163 11.42 13.36 3.43
C ASP A 163 10.86 13.98 2.13
N ASP A 164 9.90 13.32 1.49
CA ASP A 164 9.24 13.77 0.25
C ASP A 164 7.85 13.14 0.12
N ILE A 165 6.82 13.85 0.59
CA ILE A 165 5.41 13.40 0.63
C ILE A 165 4.87 13.06 -0.77
N SER A 166 5.42 13.66 -1.83
CA SER A 166 4.98 13.39 -3.21
C SER A 166 5.32 11.98 -3.70
N LYS A 167 6.15 11.25 -2.94
CA LYS A 167 6.58 9.89 -3.24
C LYS A 167 6.17 8.94 -2.13
N TYR A 168 5.77 7.74 -2.52
CA TYR A 168 5.41 6.66 -1.58
C TYR A 168 4.37 7.12 -0.57
N HIS A 169 3.17 7.45 -1.06
CA HIS A 169 2.01 7.78 -0.24
C HIS A 169 0.90 6.76 -0.46
N LEU A 170 0.28 6.32 0.64
CA LEU A 170 -0.87 5.43 0.68
C LEU A 170 -1.83 5.91 1.77
N TYR A 171 -3.08 6.18 1.39
CA TYR A 171 -4.17 6.41 2.34
C TYR A 171 -4.98 5.14 2.62
N TYR A 172 -5.38 4.98 3.87
CA TYR A 172 -6.25 3.90 4.33
C TYR A 172 -7.40 4.44 5.17
N TYR A 173 -8.61 4.35 4.64
CA TYR A 173 -9.83 4.75 5.33
C TYR A 173 -10.17 3.78 6.47
N LEU A 174 -10.36 4.30 7.68
CA LEU A 174 -10.62 3.50 8.89
C LEU A 174 -12.11 3.18 9.09
N GLY A 175 -13.02 4.00 8.54
CA GLY A 175 -14.47 3.86 8.75
C GLY A 175 -14.98 4.38 10.08
N PHE A 176 -14.15 5.11 10.84
CA PHE A 176 -14.53 5.81 12.06
C PHE A 176 -13.64 7.03 12.27
N ASP A 177 -14.16 8.00 13.03
CA ASP A 177 -13.46 9.25 13.26
C ASP A 177 -12.32 9.09 14.28
N VAL A 178 -11.18 9.70 13.96
CA VAL A 178 -10.00 9.78 14.81
C VAL A 178 -9.54 11.23 14.93
N ILE A 179 -8.86 11.58 16.02
CA ILE A 179 -8.28 12.92 16.16
C ILE A 179 -7.11 13.02 15.20
N SER A 180 -7.21 13.94 14.25
CA SER A 180 -6.16 14.16 13.25
C SER A 180 -4.86 14.61 13.93
N ASP A 181 -3.76 13.95 13.58
CA ASP A 181 -2.38 14.34 13.91
C ASP A 181 -1.52 14.53 12.64
N CYS A 182 -2.14 14.47 11.46
CA CYS A 182 -1.47 14.66 10.19
C CYS A 182 -1.04 16.11 9.95
N PRO A 183 0.14 16.35 9.32
CA PRO A 183 0.54 17.68 8.86
C PRO A 183 -0.38 18.20 7.76
N ASP A 184 -0.64 19.52 7.77
CA ASP A 184 -1.54 20.20 6.80
C ASP A 184 -1.21 19.89 5.33
N LYS A 185 0.08 19.69 5.01
CA LYS A 185 0.57 19.38 3.65
C LYS A 185 0.00 18.10 3.02
N LEU A 186 -0.59 17.20 3.80
CA LEU A 186 -1.26 16.00 3.28
C LEU A 186 -2.69 16.26 2.80
N PHE A 187 -3.23 17.46 3.06
CA PHE A 187 -4.59 17.86 2.71
C PHE A 187 -4.62 18.97 1.65
N GLU A 188 -3.46 19.43 1.17
CA GLU A 188 -3.36 20.46 0.14
C GLU A 188 -3.36 19.81 -1.26
N GLU A 189 -4.42 20.08 -2.05
CA GLU A 189 -4.60 19.68 -3.46
C GLU A 189 -3.65 20.40 -4.44
#